data_AF-A0A259KY59-F1
#
_entry.id   AF-A0A259KY59-F1
#
_cell.length_a   1.000
_cell.length_b   1.000
_cell.length_c   1.000
_cell.angle_alpha   90.00
_cell.angle_beta   90.00
_cell.angle_gamma   90.00
#
_symmetry.space_group_name_H-M   'P 1'
#
loop_
_entity.id
_entity.type
_entity.pdbx_description
1 polymer ?
#
loop_
_entity_poly.entity_id
_entity_poly.type
_entity_poly.pdbx_seq_one_letter_code
_entity_poly.pdbx_strand_id
1 'polypeptide(L)'
;SNKVKNDVVDGLLETTELEVPAALVDQEIDRLRQDAVQRFGGQVDFQQLPKEIFEEQAKRRVKTGLLFQEVVKKNDLKADDAKIDEKIQEIASTYEQPEEVIAHFTNNPDQKAQIESSVLEDAVVDYVLAQAKVKEKKMKYEEAVQAGQPQR
;
A
#
# COMPACT_ATOMS: atom_id res chain seq x y z
N SER A 1 5.85 10.47 4.23
CA SER A 1 4.72 10.81 5.11
C SER A 1 3.44 10.21 4.55
N ASN A 2 2.71 9.41 5.32
CA ASN A 2 1.48 8.72 4.87
C ASN A 2 0.45 9.67 4.27
N LYS A 3 0.36 10.91 4.78
CA LYS A 3 -0.56 11.92 4.26
C LYS A 3 -0.27 12.26 2.79
N VAL A 4 1.00 12.54 2.46
CA VAL A 4 1.39 12.92 1.09
C VAL A 4 1.16 11.76 0.12
N LYS A 5 1.46 10.54 0.55
CA LYS A 5 1.16 9.33 -0.23
C LYS A 5 -0.34 9.20 -0.51
N ASN A 6 -1.19 9.42 0.49
CA ASN A 6 -2.64 9.44 0.31
C ASN A 6 -3.09 10.56 -0.64
N ASP A 7 -2.60 11.79 -0.46
CA ASP A 7 -2.95 12.93 -1.33
C ASP A 7 -2.61 12.64 -2.82
N VAL A 8 -1.48 11.95 -3.08
CA VAL A 8 -1.08 11.54 -4.43
C VAL A 8 -2.02 10.48 -5.00
N VAL A 9 -2.31 9.44 -4.21
CA VAL A 9 -3.23 8.37 -4.63
C VAL A 9 -4.62 8.94 -4.90
N ASP A 10 -5.14 9.78 -4.01
CA ASP A 10 -6.45 10.41 -4.17
C ASP A 10 -6.48 11.31 -5.42
N GLY A 11 -5.46 12.14 -5.62
CA GLY A 11 -5.35 12.95 -6.83
C GLY A 11 -5.33 12.13 -8.13
N LEU A 12 -4.61 11.00 -8.15
CA LEU A 12 -4.60 10.09 -9.30
C LEU A 12 -5.97 9.45 -9.54
N LEU A 13 -6.66 9.04 -8.46
CA LEU A 13 -7.96 8.39 -8.54
C LEU A 13 -9.08 9.35 -8.98
N GLU A 14 -9.02 10.62 -8.57
CA GLU A 14 -9.98 11.67 -8.94
C GLU A 14 -9.80 12.16 -10.38
N THR A 15 -8.55 12.20 -10.86
CA THR A 15 -8.23 12.72 -12.20
C THR A 15 -8.30 11.67 -13.31
N THR A 16 -8.44 10.39 -12.94
CA THR A 16 -8.44 9.27 -13.89
C THR A 16 -9.73 8.47 -13.78
N GLU A 17 -10.55 8.50 -14.83
CA GLU A 17 -11.64 7.55 -15.00
C GLU A 17 -11.08 6.21 -15.50
N LEU A 18 -11.34 5.15 -14.74
CA LEU A 18 -10.90 3.80 -15.07
C LEU A 18 -11.97 2.82 -14.63
N GLU A 19 -12.49 2.05 -15.58
CA GLU A 19 -13.37 0.93 -15.28
C GLU A 19 -12.55 -0.23 -14.70
N VAL A 20 -12.98 -0.74 -13.56
CA VAL A 20 -12.31 -1.83 -12.88
C VAL A 20 -13.03 -3.15 -13.20
N PRO A 21 -12.34 -4.18 -13.71
CA PRO A 21 -12.94 -5.49 -13.96
C PRO A 21 -13.55 -6.08 -12.69
N ALA A 22 -14.82 -6.48 -12.72
CA ALA A 22 -15.53 -7.04 -11.57
C ALA A 22 -14.80 -8.23 -10.95
N ALA A 23 -14.20 -9.10 -11.77
CA ALA A 23 -13.43 -10.24 -11.30
C ALA A 23 -12.23 -9.84 -10.42
N LEU A 24 -11.56 -8.71 -10.71
CA LEU A 24 -10.46 -8.22 -9.88
C LEU A 24 -10.98 -7.63 -8.57
N VAL A 25 -12.14 -6.97 -8.60
CA VAL A 25 -12.81 -6.46 -7.39
C VAL A 25 -13.21 -7.62 -6.48
N ASP A 26 -13.83 -8.66 -7.02
CA ASP A 26 -14.25 -9.85 -6.25
C ASP A 26 -13.03 -10.56 -5.61
N GLN A 27 -11.92 -10.68 -6.35
CA GLN A 27 -10.67 -11.24 -5.80
C GLN A 27 -10.13 -10.39 -4.64
N GLU A 28 -10.18 -9.06 -4.75
CA GLU A 28 -9.70 -8.17 -3.70
C GLU A 28 -10.65 -8.15 -2.49
N ILE A 29 -11.96 -8.28 -2.70
CA ILE A 29 -12.94 -8.48 -1.63
C ILE A 29 -12.59 -9.73 -0.82
N ASP A 30 -12.29 -10.85 -1.48
CA ASP A 30 -11.96 -12.09 -0.80
C ASP A 30 -10.65 -11.98 -0.01
N ARG A 31 -9.64 -11.27 -0.54
CA ARG A 31 -8.42 -10.95 0.22
C ARG A 31 -8.72 -10.10 1.45
N LEU A 32 -9.51 -9.04 1.30
CA LEU A 32 -9.90 -8.18 2.42
C LEU A 32 -10.66 -8.93 3.52
N ARG A 33 -11.52 -9.87 3.14
CA ARG A 33 -12.24 -10.75 4.08
C ARG A 33 -11.28 -11.69 4.81
N GLN A 34 -10.31 -12.28 4.10
CA GLN A 34 -9.29 -13.13 4.70
C GLN A 34 -8.44 -12.35 5.70
N ASP A 35 -7.98 -11.15 5.32
CA ASP A 35 -7.24 -10.24 6.20
C ASP A 35 -8.05 -9.90 7.46
N ALA A 36 -9.34 -9.59 7.30
CA ALA A 36 -10.23 -9.30 8.42
C ALA A 36 -10.36 -10.50 9.35
N VAL A 37 -10.64 -11.69 8.82
CA VAL A 37 -10.74 -12.94 9.61
C VAL A 37 -9.46 -13.21 10.39
N GLN A 38 -8.28 -13.07 9.76
CA GLN A 38 -7.00 -13.27 10.42
C GLN A 38 -6.81 -12.31 11.60
N ARG A 39 -7.17 -11.03 11.43
CA ARG A 39 -7.10 -10.02 12.51
C ARG A 39 -8.03 -10.32 13.67
N PHE A 40 -9.15 -11.01 13.43
CA PHE A 40 -10.11 -11.42 14.46
C PHE A 40 -9.90 -12.87 14.96
N GLY A 41 -8.70 -13.44 14.75
CA GLY A 41 -8.31 -14.73 15.33
C GLY A 41 -8.70 -15.97 14.51
N GLY A 42 -9.13 -15.81 13.26
CA GLY A 42 -9.25 -16.91 12.31
C GLY A 42 -10.41 -17.89 12.54
N GLN A 43 -11.37 -17.55 13.40
CA GLN A 43 -12.41 -18.49 13.85
C GLN A 43 -13.66 -18.55 12.95
N VAL A 44 -13.77 -17.64 11.98
CA VAL A 44 -14.94 -17.52 11.10
C VAL A 44 -14.50 -17.74 9.66
N ASP A 45 -15.33 -18.41 8.87
CA ASP A 45 -15.12 -18.51 7.42
C ASP A 45 -15.27 -17.11 6.79
N PHE A 46 -14.26 -16.68 6.03
CA PHE A 46 -14.21 -15.37 5.40
C PHE A 46 -15.40 -15.11 4.46
N GLN A 47 -15.99 -16.16 3.89
CA GLN A 47 -17.17 -16.05 3.02
C GLN A 47 -18.44 -15.61 3.77
N GLN A 48 -18.46 -15.73 5.11
CA GLN A 48 -19.59 -15.28 5.93
C GLN A 48 -19.61 -13.76 6.13
N LEU A 49 -18.50 -13.06 5.86
CA LEU A 49 -18.45 -11.61 5.93
C LEU A 49 -19.13 -11.00 4.69
N PRO A 50 -20.13 -10.11 4.84
CA PRO A 50 -20.81 -9.48 3.70
C PRO A 50 -19.84 -8.76 2.75
N LYS A 51 -19.98 -8.95 1.44
CA LYS A 51 -19.05 -8.36 0.45
C LYS A 51 -19.20 -6.85 0.36
N GLU A 52 -20.41 -6.37 0.61
CA GLU A 52 -20.81 -4.97 0.47
C GLU A 52 -20.01 -4.06 1.41
N ILE A 53 -19.52 -4.61 2.52
CA ILE A 53 -18.65 -3.92 3.48
C ILE A 53 -17.27 -3.62 2.87
N PHE A 54 -16.80 -4.47 1.95
CA PHE A 54 -15.45 -4.40 1.37
C PHE A 54 -15.44 -3.84 -0.05
N GLU A 55 -16.61 -3.71 -0.69
CA GLU A 55 -16.71 -3.41 -2.12
C GLU A 55 -16.03 -2.10 -2.51
N GLU A 56 -16.30 -1.01 -1.79
CA GLU A 56 -15.69 0.30 -2.08
C GLU A 56 -14.17 0.30 -1.83
N GLN A 57 -13.73 -0.37 -0.76
CA GLN A 57 -12.31 -0.52 -0.46
C GLN A 57 -11.60 -1.35 -1.52
N ALA A 58 -12.20 -2.46 -1.95
CA ALA A 58 -11.67 -3.34 -2.99
C ALA A 58 -11.56 -2.60 -4.33
N LYS A 59 -12.62 -1.90 -4.75
CA LYS A 59 -12.59 -1.07 -5.97
C LYS A 59 -11.47 -0.05 -5.91
N ARG A 60 -11.32 0.67 -4.78
CA ARG A 60 -10.23 1.65 -4.60
C ARG A 60 -8.86 0.98 -4.72
N ARG A 61 -8.63 -0.14 -4.03
CA ARG A 61 -7.34 -0.87 -4.07
C ARG A 61 -7.00 -1.37 -5.47
N VAL A 62 -7.95 -1.98 -6.17
CA VAL A 62 -7.74 -2.48 -7.53
C VAL A 62 -7.46 -1.32 -8.48
N LYS A 63 -8.24 -0.23 -8.41
CA LYS A 63 -8.02 0.96 -9.24
C LYS A 63 -6.63 1.54 -9.00
N THR A 64 -6.21 1.70 -7.75
CA THR A 64 -4.86 2.16 -7.40
C THR A 64 -3.79 1.23 -7.95
N GLY A 65 -3.92 -0.09 -7.75
CA GLY A 65 -2.96 -1.07 -8.25
C GLY A 65 -2.79 -1.03 -9.77
N LEU A 66 -3.90 -0.89 -10.51
CA LEU A 66 -3.87 -0.77 -11.98
C LEU A 66 -3.18 0.51 -12.44
N LEU A 67 -3.48 1.65 -11.80
CA LEU A 67 -2.83 2.93 -12.10
C LEU A 67 -1.32 2.87 -11.81
N PHE A 68 -0.95 2.32 -10.67
CA PHE A 68 0.45 2.20 -10.26
C PHE A 68 1.20 1.29 -11.22
N GLN A 69 0.64 0.14 -11.58
CA GLN A 69 1.23 -0.76 -12.55
C GLN A 69 1.45 -0.08 -13.91
N GLU A 70 0.51 0.77 -14.35
CA GLU A 70 0.64 1.51 -15.60
C GLU A 70 1.75 2.58 -15.53
N VAL A 71 1.86 3.30 -14.41
CA VAL A 71 2.95 4.26 -14.18
C VAL A 71 4.30 3.55 -14.13
N VAL A 72 4.39 2.41 -13.43
CA VAL A 72 5.61 1.59 -13.40
C VAL A 72 6.03 1.20 -14.81
N LYS A 73 5.10 0.62 -15.59
CA LYS A 73 5.39 0.14 -16.96
C LYS A 73 5.82 1.27 -17.89
N LYS A 74 5.12 2.41 -17.87
CA LYS A 74 5.41 3.53 -18.78
C LYS A 74 6.74 4.23 -18.51
N ASN A 75 7.24 4.14 -17.28
CA ASN A 75 8.41 4.88 -16.84
C ASN A 75 9.58 3.96 -16.42
N ASP A 76 9.49 2.65 -16.69
CA ASP A 76 10.47 1.61 -16.32
C ASP A 76 10.91 1.70 -14.84
N LEU A 77 9.95 1.98 -13.95
CA LEU A 77 10.25 2.07 -12.51
C LEU A 77 10.55 0.69 -11.96
N LYS A 78 11.53 0.61 -11.06
CA LYS A 78 11.96 -0.63 -10.42
C LYS A 78 12.09 -0.40 -8.92
N ALA A 79 11.85 -1.46 -8.15
CA ALA A 79 12.17 -1.43 -6.73
C ALA A 79 13.70 -1.34 -6.61
N ASP A 80 14.18 -0.38 -5.83
CA ASP A 80 15.60 -0.19 -5.59
C ASP A 80 16.06 -1.16 -4.49
N ASP A 81 17.05 -1.99 -4.79
CA ASP A 81 17.57 -3.01 -3.87
C ASP A 81 18.07 -2.40 -2.54
N ALA A 82 18.70 -1.22 -2.58
CA ALA A 82 19.16 -0.57 -1.36
C ALA A 82 17.97 -0.08 -0.51
N LYS A 83 16.90 0.43 -1.14
CA LYS A 83 15.66 0.78 -0.42
C LYS A 83 14.92 -0.45 0.13
N ILE A 84 14.99 -1.59 -0.56
CA ILE A 84 14.45 -2.86 -0.07
C ILE A 84 15.19 -3.27 1.21
N ASP A 85 16.51 -3.29 1.18
CA ASP A 85 17.34 -3.62 2.34
C ASP A 85 17.12 -2.64 3.49
N GLU A 86 17.06 -1.33 3.22
CA GLU A 86 16.75 -0.29 4.20
C GLU A 86 15.41 -0.55 4.89
N LYS A 87 14.36 -0.90 4.11
CA LYS A 87 13.03 -1.16 4.66
C LYS A 87 12.99 -2.43 5.51
N ILE A 88 13.71 -3.48 5.11
CA ILE A 88 13.86 -4.70 5.92
C ILE A 88 14.57 -4.38 7.23
N GLN A 89 15.64 -3.56 7.19
CA GLN A 89 16.35 -3.12 8.38
C GLN A 89 15.48 -2.26 9.31
N GLU A 90 14.69 -1.33 8.75
CA GLU A 90 13.73 -0.52 9.52
C GLU A 90 12.75 -1.43 10.29
N ILE A 91 12.14 -2.40 9.61
CA ILE A 91 11.24 -3.36 10.24
C ILE A 91 11.97 -4.14 11.32
N ALA A 92 13.12 -4.72 11.01
CA ALA A 92 13.90 -5.54 11.92
C ALA A 92 14.33 -4.78 13.18
N SER A 93 14.64 -3.47 13.06
CA SER A 93 15.07 -2.63 14.18
C SER A 93 14.04 -2.49 15.31
N THR A 94 12.77 -2.79 15.01
CA THR A 94 11.68 -2.76 15.99
C THR A 94 11.56 -4.03 16.83
N TYR A 95 12.33 -5.09 16.49
CA TYR A 95 12.31 -6.39 17.15
C TYR A 95 13.55 -6.60 18.01
N GLU A 96 13.43 -7.47 19.02
CA GLU A 96 14.55 -7.82 19.91
C GLU A 96 15.68 -8.57 19.20
N GLN A 97 15.34 -9.31 18.14
CA GLN A 97 16.27 -10.12 17.34
C GLN A 97 16.24 -9.68 15.86
N PRO A 98 16.88 -8.55 15.51
CA PRO A 98 16.81 -8.00 14.16
C PRO A 98 17.38 -8.93 13.08
N GLU A 99 18.43 -9.69 13.39
CA GLU A 99 19.06 -10.60 12.42
C GLU A 99 18.13 -11.73 11.98
N GLU A 100 17.32 -12.28 12.90
CA GLU A 100 16.34 -13.32 12.58
C GLU A 100 15.23 -12.77 11.66
N VAL A 101 14.81 -11.52 11.89
CA VAL A 101 13.82 -10.84 11.05
C VAL A 101 14.37 -10.59 9.65
N ILE A 102 15.61 -10.07 9.54
CA ILE A 102 16.27 -9.88 8.24
C ILE A 102 16.36 -11.20 7.47
N ALA A 103 16.78 -12.28 8.15
CA ALA A 103 16.86 -13.60 7.55
C ALA A 103 15.49 -14.12 7.11
N HIS A 104 14.43 -13.88 7.89
CA HIS A 104 13.06 -14.25 7.54
C HIS A 104 12.60 -13.58 6.24
N PHE A 105 12.80 -12.26 6.09
CA PHE A 105 12.42 -11.54 4.88
C PHE A 105 13.31 -11.91 3.67
N THR A 106 14.62 -12.10 3.89
CA THR A 106 15.57 -12.38 2.81
C THR A 106 15.40 -13.80 2.26
N ASN A 107 15.11 -14.78 3.12
CA ASN A 107 15.02 -16.19 2.73
C ASN A 107 13.60 -16.61 2.32
N ASN A 108 12.59 -15.77 2.54
CA ASN A 108 11.21 -16.04 2.14
C ASN A 108 10.83 -15.16 0.92
N PRO A 109 10.77 -15.73 -0.30
CA PRO A 109 10.48 -14.98 -1.52
C PRO A 109 9.16 -14.20 -1.47
N ASP A 110 8.12 -14.75 -0.82
CA ASP A 110 6.81 -14.08 -0.73
C ASP A 110 6.90 -12.84 0.16
N GLN A 111 7.63 -12.93 1.26
CA GLN A 111 7.86 -11.79 2.16
C GLN A 111 8.73 -10.73 1.50
N LYS A 112 9.78 -11.15 0.79
CA LYS A 112 10.62 -10.24 0.01
C LYS A 112 9.80 -9.50 -1.05
N ALA A 113 8.97 -10.22 -1.81
CA ALA A 113 8.11 -9.64 -2.84
C ALA A 113 7.13 -8.60 -2.28
N GLN A 114 6.66 -8.75 -1.03
CA GLN A 114 5.83 -7.73 -0.37
C GLN A 114 6.61 -6.44 -0.10
N ILE A 115 7.86 -6.54 0.37
CA ILE A 115 8.72 -5.37 0.57
C ILE A 115 9.04 -4.71 -0.76
N GLU A 116 9.41 -5.49 -1.78
CA GLU A 116 9.68 -5.01 -3.15
C GLU A 116 8.48 -4.24 -3.71
N SER A 117 7.27 -4.81 -3.55
CA SER A 117 6.02 -4.16 -3.98
C SER A 117 5.80 -2.83 -3.25
N SER A 118 6.10 -2.77 -1.96
CA SER A 118 5.96 -1.55 -1.16
C SER A 118 6.98 -0.48 -1.56
N VAL A 119 8.24 -0.86 -1.81
CA VAL A 119 9.28 0.05 -2.28
C VAL A 119 8.95 0.59 -3.68
N LEU A 120 8.44 -0.26 -4.56
CA LEU A 120 8.00 0.15 -5.89
C LEU A 120 6.82 1.13 -5.82
N GLU A 121 5.87 0.90 -4.91
CA GLU A 121 4.76 1.82 -4.66
C GLU A 121 5.28 3.20 -4.21
N ASP A 122 6.23 3.23 -3.28
CA ASP A 122 6.85 4.48 -2.83
C ASP A 122 7.59 5.20 -3.97
N ALA A 123 8.26 4.45 -4.86
CA ALA A 123 8.90 5.01 -6.05
C ALA A 123 7.91 5.63 -7.06
N VAL A 124 6.73 5.02 -7.23
CA VAL A 124 5.64 5.59 -8.06
C VAL A 124 5.16 6.91 -7.47
N VAL A 125 4.95 6.96 -6.15
CA VAL A 125 4.50 8.17 -5.45
C VAL A 125 5.53 9.29 -5.61
N ASP A 126 6.82 8.99 -5.40
CA ASP A 126 7.91 9.94 -5.59
C ASP A 126 7.96 10.47 -7.03
N TYR A 127 7.79 9.58 -8.02
CA TYR A 127 7.78 9.94 -9.44
C TYR A 127 6.63 10.90 -9.80
N VAL A 128 5.43 10.64 -9.26
CA VAL A 128 4.25 11.50 -9.48
C VAL A 128 4.44 12.84 -8.77
N LEU A 129 4.94 12.85 -7.54
CA LEU A 129 5.22 14.06 -6.78
C LEU A 129 6.24 14.98 -7.48
N ALA A 130 7.27 14.41 -8.09
CA ALA A 130 8.29 15.16 -8.83
C ALA A 130 7.71 15.93 -10.03
N GLN A 131 6.56 15.51 -10.54
CA GLN A 131 5.84 16.16 -11.64
C GLN A 131 4.66 17.02 -11.17
N ALA A 132 4.23 16.85 -9.93
CA ALA A 132 3.11 17.56 -9.35
C ALA A 132 3.51 18.99 -8.90
N LYS A 133 2.52 19.88 -8.85
CA LYS A 133 2.71 21.21 -8.24
C LYS A 133 2.60 21.10 -6.73
N VAL A 134 3.74 20.94 -6.06
CA VAL A 134 3.81 20.87 -4.59
C VAL A 134 3.76 22.27 -3.98
N LYS A 135 2.92 22.47 -2.96
CA LYS A 135 2.87 23.69 -2.15
C LYS A 135 3.02 23.34 -0.68
N GLU A 136 3.97 23.99 -0.01
CA GLU A 136 4.11 23.87 1.44
C GLU A 136 2.99 24.63 2.16
N LYS A 137 2.34 23.98 3.10
CA LYS A 137 1.30 24.58 3.94
C LYS A 137 1.76 24.52 5.39
N LYS A 138 1.85 25.69 6.04
CA LYS A 138 2.02 25.74 7.51
C LYS A 138 0.77 25.16 8.16
N MET A 139 0.96 24.20 9.04
CA MET A 139 -0.09 23.55 9.81
C MET A 139 0.33 23.41 11.27
N LYS A 140 -0.63 23.31 12.18
CA LYS A 140 -0.32 23.06 13.59
C LYS A 140 0.18 21.63 13.76
N TYR A 141 1.01 21.41 14.76
CA TYR A 141 1.55 20.08 15.08
C TYR A 141 0.43 19.04 15.27
N GLU A 142 -0.61 19.39 16.01
CA GLU A 142 -1.78 18.51 16.26
C GLU A 142 -2.47 18.08 14.95
N GLU A 143 -2.63 19.00 14.00
CA GLU A 143 -3.24 18.73 12.70
C GLU A 143 -2.34 17.84 11.82
N ALA A 144 -1.02 18.02 11.90
CA ALA A 144 -0.05 17.22 11.16
C ALA A 144 -0.04 15.76 11.61
N VAL A 145 -0.13 15.53 12.94
CA VAL A 145 -0.14 14.18 13.52
C VAL A 145 -1.43 13.45 13.19
N GLN A 146 -2.60 14.11 13.28
CA GLN A 146 -3.89 13.50 12.93
C GLN A 146 -3.97 13.10 11.46
N ALA A 147 -3.46 13.95 10.56
CA ALA A 147 -3.52 13.70 9.12
C ALA A 147 -2.63 12.53 8.63
N GLY A 148 -1.67 12.08 9.44
CA GLY A 148 -0.78 10.96 9.12
C GLY A 148 -1.27 9.58 9.58
N GLN A 149 -2.36 9.52 10.36
CA GLN A 149 -2.92 8.25 10.85
C GLN A 149 -3.81 7.59 9.78
N PRO A 150 -3.74 6.27 9.59
CA PRO A 150 -4.70 5.57 8.74
C PRO A 150 -6.10 5.77 9.33
N GLN A 151 -7.03 6.30 8.52
CA GLN A 151 -8.44 6.40 8.91
C GLN A 151 -8.94 4.99 9.22
N ARG A 152 -9.30 4.78 10.49
CA ARG A 152 -9.87 3.53 11.00
C ARG A 152 -11.27 3.30 10.46
#